data_AF-A0A2I1GXT6-F1
#
_entry.id   AF-A0A2I1GXT6-F1
#
_cell.length_a   1.000
_cell.length_b   1.000
_cell.length_c   1.000
_cell.angle_alpha   90.00
_cell.angle_beta   90.00
_cell.angle_gamma   90.00
#
_symmetry.space_group_name_H-M   'P 1'
#
loop_
_entity.id
_entity.type
_entity.pdbx_description
1 polymer ?
#
loop_
_entity_poly.entity_id
_entity_poly.type
_entity_poly.pdbx_seq_one_letter_code
_entity_poly.pdbx_strand_id
1 'polypeptide(L)'
;MDFWIIILLLSQHSQITGNLDNAWATHFLEEAEKLNFDQKVLKKKVNTEHLQHRKILQFTIILVSAKDFSKTSQQKDIELINFCYDILHELENKSCALPFKCIKKKDMIIKHPMDLSTINLKLKNNQYKSLEGFEKDIRLIFCNCYTYNEAGSEICYLGEVLESVFNKKWIEKITHQVKQRDELKRVRDDADIESEHWKKQCRILE
;
A
#
# COMPACT_ATOMS: atom_id res chain seq x y z
N MET A 1 -9.01 22.92 3.34
CA MET A 1 -9.06 21.89 4.40
C MET A 1 -8.76 20.57 3.72
N ASP A 2 -7.73 19.86 4.18
CA ASP A 2 -7.22 18.68 3.47
C ASP A 2 -8.25 17.57 3.40
N PHE A 3 -8.50 17.12 2.17
CA PHE A 3 -9.36 16.00 1.83
C PHE A 3 -9.00 14.74 2.65
N TRP A 4 -7.72 14.57 2.97
CA TRP A 4 -7.16 13.52 3.84
C TRP A 4 -7.57 13.60 5.31
N ILE A 5 -7.79 14.80 5.87
CA ILE A 5 -8.21 15.00 7.25
C ILE A 5 -9.67 14.55 7.45
N ILE A 6 -10.52 14.75 6.44
CA ILE A 6 -11.93 14.31 6.45
C ILE A 6 -12.01 12.77 6.36
N ILE A 7 -11.13 12.12 5.59
CA ILE A 7 -11.04 10.64 5.53
C ILE A 7 -10.61 10.07 6.89
N LEU A 8 -9.61 10.70 7.52
CA LEU A 8 -9.08 10.27 8.80
C LEU A 8 -10.08 10.46 9.95
N LEU A 9 -10.87 11.55 9.93
CA LEU A 9 -11.89 11.82 10.94
C LEU A 9 -13.13 10.92 10.79
N LEU A 10 -13.49 10.52 9.56
CA LEU A 10 -14.64 9.63 9.32
C LEU A 10 -14.28 8.14 9.47
N SER A 11 -13.01 7.77 9.27
CA SER A 11 -12.51 6.40 9.49
C SER A 11 -12.53 6.00 10.97
N GLN A 12 -12.43 6.95 11.89
CA GLN A 12 -12.50 6.69 13.33
C GLN A 12 -13.93 6.51 13.87
N HIS A 13 -14.96 6.77 13.06
CA HIS A 13 -16.36 6.66 13.43
C HIS A 13 -17.18 5.91 12.37
N SER A 14 -16.93 4.63 12.14
CA SER A 14 -17.99 3.74 11.66
C SER A 14 -17.55 2.28 11.66
N GLN A 15 -18.12 1.49 12.58
CA GLN A 15 -18.45 0.12 12.22
C GLN A 15 -19.62 0.19 11.23
N ILE A 16 -19.57 -0.59 10.15
CA ILE A 16 -20.57 -0.76 9.08
C ILE A 16 -20.16 -0.09 7.76
N THR A 17 -19.51 -0.90 6.92
CA THR A 17 -19.32 -0.66 5.49
C THR A 17 -20.62 -0.93 4.75
N GLY A 18 -21.02 -0.01 3.88
CA GLY A 18 -22.15 -0.18 2.96
C GLY A 18 -22.75 1.12 2.44
N ASN A 19 -22.69 2.21 3.22
CA ASN A 19 -23.40 3.45 2.87
C ASN A 19 -22.51 4.72 2.84
N LEU A 20 -21.21 4.62 3.08
CA LEU A 20 -20.28 5.78 3.05
C LEU A 20 -19.79 6.14 1.63
N ASP A 21 -19.64 5.14 0.75
CA ASP A 21 -18.97 5.30 -0.55
C ASP A 21 -19.70 6.28 -1.49
N ASN A 22 -21.03 6.35 -1.39
CA ASN A 22 -21.83 7.28 -2.19
C ASN A 22 -21.89 8.70 -1.57
N ALA A 23 -21.94 8.82 -0.24
CA ALA A 23 -22.15 10.09 0.45
C ALA A 23 -20.95 11.04 0.33
N TRP A 24 -19.73 10.48 0.37
CA TRP A 24 -18.49 11.21 0.14
C TRP A 24 -18.42 11.82 -1.28
N ALA A 25 -18.83 11.06 -2.29
CA ALA A 25 -18.62 11.41 -3.69
C ALA A 25 -19.62 12.48 -4.11
N THR A 26 -20.85 12.39 -3.60
CA THR A 26 -21.87 13.43 -3.75
C THR A 26 -21.45 14.73 -3.07
N HIS A 27 -20.95 14.68 -1.83
CA HIS A 27 -20.52 15.89 -1.11
C HIS A 27 -19.36 16.61 -1.83
N PHE A 28 -18.37 15.87 -2.32
CA PHE A 28 -17.26 16.47 -3.06
C PHE A 28 -17.70 17.12 -4.40
N LEU A 29 -18.62 16.48 -5.12
CA LEU A 29 -19.17 17.05 -6.36
C LEU A 29 -20.00 18.31 -6.08
N GLU A 30 -20.75 18.34 -4.97
CA GLU A 30 -21.52 19.52 -4.54
C GLU A 30 -20.62 20.69 -4.10
N GLU A 31 -19.51 20.43 -3.39
CA GLU A 31 -18.54 21.48 -3.03
C GLU A 31 -17.80 22.02 -4.25
N ALA A 32 -17.45 21.16 -5.19
CA ALA A 32 -16.77 21.59 -6.40
C ALA A 32 -17.68 22.38 -7.36
N GLU A 33 -19.00 22.12 -7.33
CA GLU A 33 -20.02 22.91 -8.01
C GLU A 33 -20.14 24.32 -7.42
N LYS A 34 -20.03 24.47 -6.09
CA LYS A 34 -19.96 25.78 -5.42
C LYS A 34 -18.72 26.60 -5.79
N LEU A 35 -17.66 25.94 -6.27
CA LEU A 35 -16.40 26.56 -6.70
C LEU A 35 -16.29 26.72 -8.22
N ASN A 36 -17.37 26.46 -8.97
CA ASN A 36 -17.51 26.63 -10.41
C ASN A 36 -16.48 25.85 -11.27
N PHE A 37 -16.04 24.68 -10.77
CA PHE A 37 -15.14 23.80 -11.51
C PHE A 37 -15.87 22.96 -12.58
N ASP A 38 -15.14 22.52 -13.61
CA ASP A 38 -15.67 21.64 -14.66
C ASP A 38 -16.12 20.28 -14.08
N GLN A 39 -17.43 20.13 -13.97
CA GLN A 39 -18.10 18.97 -13.39
C GLN A 39 -17.78 17.66 -14.15
N LYS A 40 -17.49 17.73 -15.45
CA LYS A 40 -17.18 16.55 -16.29
C LYS A 40 -15.78 16.03 -16.00
N VAL A 41 -14.82 16.93 -15.82
CA VAL A 41 -13.44 16.59 -15.43
C VAL A 41 -13.42 16.00 -14.02
N LEU A 42 -14.15 16.61 -13.08
CA LEU A 42 -14.23 16.16 -11.70
C LEU A 42 -14.92 14.80 -11.57
N LYS A 43 -16.07 14.59 -12.23
CA LYS A 43 -16.74 13.28 -12.26
C LYS A 43 -15.80 12.18 -12.77
N LYS A 44 -15.00 12.47 -13.80
CA LYS A 44 -14.00 11.51 -14.31
C LYS A 44 -12.89 11.23 -13.31
N LYS A 45 -12.37 12.25 -12.62
CA LYS A 45 -11.31 12.11 -11.61
C LYS A 45 -11.80 11.34 -10.38
N VAL A 46 -12.95 11.72 -9.83
CA VAL A 46 -13.61 11.02 -8.71
C VAL A 46 -13.88 9.57 -9.05
N ASN A 47 -14.41 9.27 -10.24
CA ASN A 47 -14.65 7.89 -10.66
C ASN A 47 -13.36 7.07 -10.82
N THR A 48 -12.26 7.70 -11.24
CA THR A 48 -10.96 7.04 -11.41
C THR A 48 -10.33 6.71 -10.05
N GLU A 49 -10.34 7.67 -9.13
CA GLU A 49 -9.87 7.48 -7.75
C GLU A 49 -10.74 6.47 -6.99
N HIS A 50 -12.06 6.54 -7.17
CA HIS A 50 -13.02 5.59 -6.59
C HIS A 50 -12.80 4.17 -7.12
N LEU A 51 -12.57 4.01 -8.43
CA LEU A 51 -12.26 2.70 -9.02
C LEU A 51 -10.92 2.15 -8.53
N GLN A 52 -9.91 3.02 -8.33
CA GLN A 52 -8.62 2.64 -7.75
C GLN A 52 -8.78 2.20 -6.29
N HIS A 53 -9.46 2.98 -5.45
CA HIS A 53 -9.74 2.64 -4.06
C HIS A 53 -10.57 1.36 -3.93
N ARG A 54 -11.61 1.17 -4.75
CA ARG A 54 -12.43 -0.05 -4.75
C ARG A 54 -11.62 -1.29 -5.14
N LYS A 55 -10.72 -1.16 -6.12
CA LYS A 55 -9.79 -2.25 -6.49
C LYS A 55 -8.83 -2.57 -5.35
N ILE A 56 -8.28 -1.55 -4.69
CA ILE A 56 -7.39 -1.71 -3.54
C ILE A 56 -8.13 -2.41 -2.38
N LEU A 57 -9.32 -1.95 -2.02
CA LEU A 57 -10.13 -2.53 -0.94
C LEU A 57 -10.60 -3.96 -1.26
N GLN A 58 -11.06 -4.23 -2.49
CA GLN A 58 -11.39 -5.61 -2.92
C GLN A 58 -10.17 -6.53 -2.85
N PHE A 59 -9.00 -6.04 -3.26
CA PHE A 59 -7.75 -6.79 -3.20
C PHE A 59 -7.35 -7.08 -1.74
N THR A 60 -7.48 -6.11 -0.85
CA THR A 60 -7.21 -6.27 0.60
C THR A 60 -8.16 -7.28 1.26
N ILE A 61 -9.45 -7.29 0.92
CA ILE A 61 -10.43 -8.24 1.46
C ILE A 61 -10.14 -9.68 1.01
N ILE A 62 -9.74 -9.87 -0.26
CA ILE A 62 -9.32 -11.17 -0.80
C ILE A 62 -8.05 -11.67 -0.10
N LEU A 63 -7.09 -10.77 0.17
CA LEU A 63 -5.85 -11.09 0.89
C LEU A 63 -6.10 -11.56 2.33
N VAL A 64 -7.04 -10.94 3.04
CA VAL A 64 -7.37 -11.27 4.44
C VAL A 64 -8.08 -12.62 4.57
N SER A 65 -8.88 -13.02 3.58
CA SER A 65 -9.63 -14.30 3.61
C SER A 65 -8.77 -15.52 3.32
N ALA A 66 -7.60 -15.33 2.70
CA ALA A 66 -6.68 -16.41 2.41
C ALA A 66 -5.73 -16.61 3.61
N LYS A 67 -6.17 -17.39 4.62
CA LYS A 67 -5.29 -17.94 5.66
C LYS A 67 -4.53 -19.14 5.09
N ASP A 68 -3.20 -19.09 5.04
CA ASP A 68 -2.35 -20.27 4.78
C ASP A 68 -1.50 -20.64 6.01
N PHE A 69 -1.53 -21.94 6.29
CA PHE A 69 -0.66 -22.71 7.19
C PHE A 69 0.66 -23.07 6.45
N SER A 70 1.76 -23.28 7.20
CA SER A 70 3.08 -23.86 6.81
C SER A 70 4.28 -22.99 6.35
N LYS A 71 4.56 -21.83 6.98
CA LYS A 71 5.92 -21.23 6.99
C LYS A 71 6.38 -20.95 8.42
N THR A 72 7.66 -21.19 8.75
CA THR A 72 8.23 -20.87 10.07
C THR A 72 8.24 -19.36 10.30
N SER A 73 8.16 -18.91 11.56
CA SER A 73 8.16 -17.48 11.90
C SER A 73 9.40 -16.76 11.32
N GLN A 74 10.56 -17.41 11.40
CA GLN A 74 11.83 -16.88 10.90
C GLN A 74 11.86 -16.72 9.38
N GLN A 75 11.22 -17.62 8.64
CA GLN A 75 11.11 -17.51 7.17
C GLN A 75 10.21 -16.35 6.76
N LYS A 76 9.12 -16.11 7.49
CA LYS A 76 8.22 -14.97 7.23
C LYS A 76 8.92 -13.63 7.51
N ASP A 77 9.74 -13.56 8.55
CA ASP A 77 10.53 -12.37 8.87
C ASP A 77 11.56 -12.06 7.78
N ILE A 78 12.26 -13.07 7.26
CA ILE A 78 13.22 -12.91 6.15
C ILE A 78 12.52 -12.42 4.88
N GLU A 79 11.38 -13.00 4.52
CA GLU A 79 10.60 -12.59 3.35
C GLU A 79 10.10 -11.14 3.46
N LEU A 80 9.65 -10.73 4.64
CA LEU A 80 9.27 -9.35 4.93
C LEU A 80 10.45 -8.40 4.77
N ILE A 81 11.59 -8.72 5.39
CA ILE A 81 12.78 -7.88 5.35
C ILE A 81 13.26 -7.70 3.90
N ASN A 82 13.34 -8.78 3.13
CA ASN A 82 13.73 -8.73 1.72
C ASN A 82 12.76 -7.89 0.89
N PHE A 83 11.45 -8.06 1.12
CA PHE A 83 10.44 -7.26 0.45
C PHE A 83 10.65 -5.77 0.69
N CYS A 84 10.90 -5.37 1.94
CA CYS A 84 11.11 -3.98 2.31
C CYS A 84 12.42 -3.42 1.74
N TYR A 85 13.53 -4.17 1.79
CA TYR A 85 14.81 -3.73 1.24
C TYR A 85 14.75 -3.52 -0.28
N ASP A 86 14.05 -4.38 -1.02
CA ASP A 86 13.90 -4.22 -2.47
C ASP A 86 13.22 -2.89 -2.83
N ILE A 87 12.20 -2.50 -2.07
CA ILE A 87 11.50 -1.23 -2.28
C ILE A 87 12.39 -0.06 -1.85
N LEU A 88 13.02 -0.16 -0.68
CA LEU A 88 13.89 0.89 -0.18
C LEU A 88 15.04 1.17 -1.15
N HIS A 89 15.67 0.13 -1.70
CA HIS A 89 16.71 0.26 -2.73
C HIS A 89 16.18 0.91 -4.02
N GLU A 90 14.98 0.54 -4.47
CA GLU A 90 14.37 1.18 -5.65
C GLU A 90 14.21 2.70 -5.45
N LEU A 91 13.80 3.11 -4.24
CA LEU A 91 13.63 4.52 -3.90
C LEU A 91 14.97 5.24 -3.76
N GLU A 92 15.91 4.69 -3.00
CA GLU A 92 17.23 5.30 -2.76
C GLU A 92 18.04 5.52 -4.06
N ASN A 93 17.79 4.72 -5.09
CA ASN A 93 18.45 4.83 -6.39
C ASN A 93 17.85 5.93 -7.30
N LYS A 94 16.77 6.61 -6.90
CA LYS A 94 16.22 7.73 -7.68
C LYS A 94 16.91 9.03 -7.31
N SER A 95 17.23 9.84 -8.33
CA SER A 95 17.76 11.18 -8.13
C SER A 95 16.82 12.09 -7.31
N CYS A 96 15.50 11.90 -7.45
CA CYS A 96 14.50 12.63 -6.66
C CYS A 96 14.46 12.24 -5.17
N ALA A 97 15.16 11.18 -4.76
CA ALA A 97 15.17 10.73 -3.37
C ALA A 97 16.11 11.53 -2.46
N LEU A 98 17.04 12.32 -3.02
CA LEU A 98 18.06 13.04 -2.25
C LEU A 98 17.49 13.89 -1.11
N PRO A 99 16.40 14.67 -1.29
CA PRO A 99 15.83 15.46 -0.20
C PRO A 99 15.18 14.62 0.91
N PHE A 100 14.79 13.39 0.60
CA PHE A 100 14.07 12.48 1.50
C PHE A 100 14.99 11.45 2.18
N LYS A 101 16.29 11.50 1.88
CA LYS A 101 17.28 10.59 2.44
C LYS A 101 17.52 10.86 3.92
N CYS A 102 17.55 12.12 4.32
CA CYS A 102 17.67 12.54 5.72
C CYS A 102 16.98 13.88 5.96
N ILE A 103 16.22 13.98 7.05
CA ILE A 103 15.67 15.26 7.50
C ILE A 103 16.80 16.15 8.01
N LYS A 104 16.84 17.42 7.59
CA LYS A 104 17.85 18.38 8.06
C LYS A 104 17.39 18.97 9.39
N LYS A 105 18.34 19.30 10.27
CA LYS A 105 18.08 19.88 11.60
C LYS A 105 17.23 21.17 11.58
N LYS A 106 17.22 21.90 10.47
CA LYS A 106 16.38 23.10 10.28
C LYS A 106 14.89 22.78 10.10
N ASP A 107 14.55 21.53 9.78
CA ASP A 107 13.19 21.06 9.49
C ASP A 107 12.52 20.46 10.76
N MET A 108 13.06 20.72 11.95
CA MET A 108 12.61 20.20 13.26
C MET A 108 11.19 20.64 13.70
N ILE A 109 10.45 21.34 12.84
CA ILE A 109 9.02 21.67 13.04
C ILE A 109 8.13 20.43 12.73
N ILE A 110 8.68 19.40 12.07
CA ILE A 110 7.95 18.16 11.75
C ILE A 110 7.61 17.37 13.03
N LYS A 111 6.31 17.13 13.26
CA LYS A 111 5.80 16.43 14.47
C LYS A 111 6.24 14.98 14.56
N HIS A 112 6.24 14.27 13.43
CA HIS A 112 6.62 12.87 13.33
C HIS A 112 7.66 12.72 12.21
N PRO A 113 8.93 13.05 12.48
CA PRO A 113 9.97 13.00 11.45
C PRO A 113 10.16 11.56 10.97
N MET A 114 10.29 11.41 9.64
CA MET A 114 10.64 10.16 8.99
C MET A 114 11.41 10.44 7.72
N ASP A 115 12.43 9.63 7.44
CA ASP A 115 13.24 9.67 6.22
C ASP A 115 13.76 8.27 5.85
N LEU A 116 14.29 8.14 4.63
CA LEU A 116 14.74 6.84 4.12
C LEU A 116 15.89 6.24 4.97
N SER A 117 16.77 7.08 5.52
CA SER A 117 17.85 6.60 6.41
C SER A 117 17.31 6.04 7.73
N THR A 118 16.28 6.68 8.29
CA THR A 118 15.57 6.20 9.48
C THR A 118 14.88 4.88 9.19
N ILE A 119 14.18 4.76 8.04
CA ILE A 119 13.55 3.50 7.62
C ILE A 119 14.58 2.38 7.45
N ASN A 120 15.74 2.67 6.85
CA ASN A 120 16.85 1.73 6.74
C ASN A 120 17.33 1.26 8.12
N LEU A 121 17.49 2.18 9.07
CA LEU A 121 17.88 1.84 10.44
C LEU A 121 16.82 0.96 11.14
N LYS A 122 15.54 1.27 10.95
CA LYS A 122 14.44 0.46 11.49
C LYS A 122 14.42 -0.96 10.90
N LEU A 123 14.74 -1.12 9.60
CA LEU A 123 14.91 -2.42 8.96
C LEU A 123 16.10 -3.19 9.54
N LYS A 124 17.27 -2.56 9.65
CA LYS A 124 18.48 -3.18 10.24
C LYS A 124 18.25 -3.66 11.67
N ASN A 125 17.43 -2.94 12.42
CA ASN A 125 17.10 -3.25 13.81
C ASN A 125 15.85 -4.15 13.96
N ASN A 126 15.35 -4.75 12.87
CA ASN A 126 14.18 -5.63 12.85
C ASN A 126 12.92 -5.07 13.55
N GLN A 127 12.70 -3.76 13.38
CA GLN A 127 11.61 -3.02 14.05
C GLN A 127 10.28 -3.09 13.31
N TYR A 128 10.26 -3.53 12.05
CA TYR A 128 9.03 -3.75 11.30
C TYR A 128 8.51 -5.18 11.53
N LYS A 129 7.30 -5.29 12.07
CA LYS A 129 6.60 -6.58 12.29
C LYS A 129 5.60 -6.92 11.19
N SER A 130 5.31 -5.96 10.31
CA SER A 130 4.39 -6.12 9.19
C SER A 130 4.79 -5.21 8.03
N LEU A 131 4.36 -5.57 6.82
CA LEU A 131 4.50 -4.72 5.62
C LEU A 131 3.76 -3.39 5.79
N GLU A 132 2.62 -3.41 6.48
CA GLU A 132 1.83 -2.21 6.80
C GLU A 132 2.64 -1.19 7.62
N GLY A 133 3.42 -1.64 8.60
CA GLY A 133 4.28 -0.76 9.39
C GLY A 133 5.35 -0.06 8.54
N PHE A 134 5.92 -0.79 7.59
CA PHE A 134 6.90 -0.23 6.65
C PHE A 134 6.25 0.74 5.65
N GLU A 135 5.10 0.37 5.06
CA GLU A 135 4.33 1.26 4.17
C GLU A 135 3.97 2.57 4.88
N LYS A 136 3.47 2.48 6.11
CA LYS A 136 3.06 3.64 6.90
C LYS A 136 4.20 4.65 7.07
N ASP A 137 5.42 4.19 7.34
CA ASP A 137 6.57 5.08 7.49
C ASP A 137 7.02 5.69 6.15
N ILE A 138 6.98 4.94 5.05
CA ILE A 138 7.24 5.51 3.71
C ILE A 138 6.20 6.59 3.38
N ARG A 139 4.91 6.32 3.62
CA ARG A 139 3.82 7.29 3.42
C ARG A 139 3.98 8.53 4.29
N LEU A 140 4.49 8.38 5.50
CA LEU A 140 4.75 9.50 6.41
C LEU A 140 5.80 10.47 5.84
N ILE A 141 6.80 9.99 5.08
CA ILE A 141 7.75 10.85 4.37
C ILE A 141 7.00 11.80 3.42
N PHE A 142 6.09 11.27 2.60
CA PHE A 142 5.33 12.06 1.63
C PHE A 142 4.32 12.98 2.32
N CYS A 143 3.61 12.49 3.35
CA CYS A 143 2.69 13.31 4.13
C CYS A 143 3.41 14.51 4.77
N ASN A 144 4.58 14.28 5.37
CA ASN A 144 5.40 15.35 5.91
C ASN A 144 5.86 16.32 4.81
N CYS A 145 6.25 15.82 3.64
CA CYS A 145 6.60 16.66 2.50
C CYS A 145 5.47 17.65 2.17
N TYR A 146 4.26 17.15 1.94
CA TYR A 146 3.15 17.99 1.52
C TYR A 146 2.58 18.87 2.63
N THR A 147 2.75 18.47 3.91
CA THR A 147 2.27 19.25 5.06
C THR A 147 3.14 20.47 5.33
N TYR A 148 4.46 20.34 5.19
CA TYR A 148 5.41 21.36 5.65
C TYR A 148 6.02 22.20 4.53
N ASN A 149 5.80 21.85 3.26
CA ASN A 149 6.30 22.60 2.12
C ASN A 149 5.16 23.27 1.35
N GLU A 150 5.48 24.36 0.66
CA GLU A 150 4.52 25.10 -0.16
C GLU A 150 4.02 24.23 -1.33
N ALA A 151 2.70 24.29 -1.59
CA ALA A 151 2.10 23.57 -2.71
C ALA A 151 2.69 24.05 -4.05
N GLY A 152 3.10 23.11 -4.91
CA GLY A 152 3.75 23.43 -6.19
C GLY A 152 5.25 23.74 -6.09
N SER A 153 5.84 23.72 -4.88
CA SER A 153 7.29 23.82 -4.73
C SER A 153 8.03 22.63 -5.35
N GLU A 154 9.31 22.83 -5.68
CA GLU A 154 10.16 21.79 -6.26
C GLU A 154 10.22 20.54 -5.37
N ILE A 155 10.29 20.72 -4.05
CA ILE A 155 10.34 19.61 -3.09
C ILE A 155 9.03 18.79 -3.08
N CYS A 156 7.87 19.45 -3.18
CA CYS A 156 6.58 18.76 -3.31
C CYS A 156 6.54 17.95 -4.61
N TYR A 157 6.98 18.52 -5.74
CA TYR A 157 7.07 17.81 -7.01
C TYR A 157 8.00 16.58 -6.92
N LEU A 158 9.18 16.71 -6.30
CA LEU A 158 10.07 15.57 -6.09
C LEU A 158 9.44 14.50 -5.19
N GLY A 159 8.64 14.91 -4.21
CA GLY A 159 7.84 14.02 -3.37
C GLY A 159 6.82 13.21 -4.18
N GLU A 160 6.07 13.87 -5.06
CA GLU A 160 5.09 13.23 -5.95
C GLU A 160 5.76 12.20 -6.89
N VAL A 161 6.91 12.57 -7.46
CA VAL A 161 7.68 11.66 -8.32
C VAL A 161 8.15 10.42 -7.54
N LEU A 162 8.70 10.62 -6.35
CA LEU A 162 9.18 9.51 -5.52
C LEU A 162 8.02 8.63 -5.00
N GLU A 163 6.89 9.23 -4.66
CA GLU A 163 5.67 8.52 -4.28
C GLU A 163 5.12 7.66 -5.43
N SER A 164 5.16 8.18 -6.66
CA SER A 164 4.79 7.41 -7.85
C SER A 164 5.69 6.18 -8.06
N VAL A 165 7.00 6.33 -7.85
CA VAL A 165 7.96 5.20 -7.88
C VAL A 165 7.60 4.17 -6.81
N PHE A 166 7.34 4.62 -5.58
CA PHE A 166 6.92 3.73 -4.49
C PHE A 166 5.65 2.96 -4.85
N ASN A 167 4.60 3.65 -5.29
CA ASN A 167 3.30 3.05 -5.64
C ASN A 167 3.45 1.98 -6.71
N LYS A 168 4.21 2.28 -7.77
CA LYS A 168 4.47 1.33 -8.85
C LYS A 168 5.15 0.07 -8.33
N LYS A 169 6.24 0.23 -7.56
CA LYS A 169 7.02 -0.90 -7.03
C LYS A 169 6.23 -1.72 -6.03
N TRP A 170 5.44 -1.08 -5.17
CA TRP A 170 4.57 -1.72 -4.20
C TRP A 170 3.55 -2.64 -4.88
N ILE A 171 2.81 -2.10 -5.87
CA ILE A 171 1.80 -2.84 -6.62
C ILE A 171 2.44 -4.01 -7.37
N GLU A 172 3.58 -3.80 -8.02
CA GLU A 172 4.31 -4.84 -8.74
C GLU A 172 4.66 -6.03 -7.82
N LYS A 173 5.26 -5.74 -6.64
CA LYS A 173 5.65 -6.80 -5.70
C LYS A 173 4.47 -7.53 -5.09
N ILE A 174 3.42 -6.81 -4.71
CA ILE A 174 2.19 -7.42 -4.17
C ILE A 174 1.51 -8.29 -5.22
N THR A 175 1.43 -7.83 -6.47
CA THR A 175 0.86 -8.61 -7.58
C THR A 175 1.66 -9.90 -7.81
N HIS A 176 2.99 -9.83 -7.77
CA HIS A 176 3.85 -10.98 -7.94
C HIS A 176 3.68 -12.00 -6.80
N GLN A 177 3.61 -11.56 -5.55
CA GLN A 177 3.34 -12.45 -4.41
C GLN A 177 1.99 -13.17 -4.54
N VAL A 178 0.95 -12.48 -5.02
CA VAL A 178 -0.36 -13.09 -5.25
C VAL A 178 -0.31 -14.13 -6.35
N LYS A 179 0.34 -13.84 -7.49
CA LYS A 179 0.49 -14.80 -8.59
C LYS A 179 1.22 -16.08 -8.16
N GLN A 180 2.36 -15.92 -7.50
CA GLN A 180 3.12 -17.07 -6.99
C GLN A 180 2.29 -17.90 -6.00
N ARG A 181 1.47 -17.23 -5.18
CA ARG A 181 0.58 -17.91 -4.24
C ARG A 181 -0.53 -18.68 -4.96
N ASP A 182 -1.15 -18.08 -5.98
CA ASP A 182 -2.22 -18.71 -6.75
C ASP A 182 -1.71 -19.91 -7.56
N GLU A 183 -0.53 -19.81 -8.16
CA GLU A 183 0.16 -20.91 -8.83
C GLU A 183 0.45 -22.06 -7.86
N LEU A 184 0.97 -21.75 -6.66
CA LEU A 184 1.26 -22.77 -5.65
C LEU A 184 -0.01 -23.43 -5.08
N LYS A 185 -1.17 -22.77 -5.12
CA LYS A 185 -2.44 -23.39 -4.76
C LYS A 185 -2.89 -24.39 -5.81
N ARG A 186 -2.86 -24.00 -7.10
CA ARG A 186 -3.23 -24.90 -8.21
C ARG A 186 -2.38 -26.17 -8.24
N VAL A 187 -1.06 -26.05 -8.03
CA VAL A 187 -0.16 -27.23 -7.98
C VAL A 187 -0.50 -28.16 -6.82
N ARG A 188 -0.90 -27.61 -5.66
CA ARG A 188 -1.32 -28.43 -4.51
C ARG A 188 -2.64 -29.13 -4.76
N ASP A 189 -3.61 -28.41 -5.32
CA ASP A 189 -4.90 -28.98 -5.66
C ASP A 189 -4.74 -30.12 -6.68
N ASP A 190 -3.90 -29.95 -7.70
CA ASP A 190 -3.59 -31.00 -8.70
C ASP A 190 -2.86 -32.20 -8.07
N ALA A 191 -1.89 -31.96 -7.18
CA ALA A 191 -1.16 -33.04 -6.50
C ALA A 191 -2.03 -33.82 -5.51
N ASP A 192 -2.96 -33.16 -4.82
CA ASP A 192 -3.92 -33.81 -3.93
C ASP A 192 -4.92 -34.66 -4.74
N ILE A 193 -5.36 -34.15 -5.90
CA ILE A 193 -6.20 -34.91 -6.85
C ILE A 193 -5.45 -36.16 -7.35
N GLU A 194 -4.18 -36.02 -7.74
CA GLU A 194 -3.35 -37.14 -8.21
C GLU A 194 -3.08 -38.17 -7.09
N SER A 195 -2.82 -37.70 -5.86
CA SER A 195 -2.64 -38.54 -4.68
C SER A 195 -3.90 -39.36 -4.35
N GLU A 196 -5.08 -38.72 -4.38
CA GLU A 196 -6.35 -39.41 -4.15
C GLU A 196 -6.70 -40.39 -5.28
N HIS A 197 -6.33 -40.05 -6.53
CA HIS A 197 -6.48 -40.95 -7.67
C HIS A 197 -5.65 -42.23 -7.51
N TRP A 198 -4.36 -42.09 -7.15
CA TRP A 198 -3.46 -43.21 -6.88
C TRP A 198 -3.96 -44.09 -5.72
N LYS A 199 -4.40 -43.49 -4.61
CA LYS A 199 -4.96 -44.22 -3.45
C LYS A 199 -6.22 -45.01 -3.80
N LYS A 200 -7.02 -44.55 -4.76
CA LYS A 200 -8.19 -45.30 -5.27
C LYS A 200 -7.76 -46.47 -6.15
N GLN A 201 -6.76 -46.28 -7.02
CA GLN A 201 -6.25 -47.36 -7.86
C GLN A 201 -5.62 -48.50 -7.06
N CYS A 202 -4.86 -48.21 -5.99
CA CYS A 202 -4.31 -49.25 -5.12
C CYS A 202 -5.40 -50.07 -4.42
N ARG A 203 -6.51 -49.43 -4.00
CA ARG A 203 -7.64 -50.10 -3.33
C ARG A 203 -8.47 -51.03 -4.24
N ILE A 204 -8.31 -50.95 -5.55
CA ILE A 204 -9.01 -51.82 -6.51
C ILE A 204 -8.19 -53.10 -6.80
N LEU A 205 -6.92 -53.13 -6.42
CA LEU A 205 -5.97 -54.23 -6.68
C LEU A 205 -5.76 -55.17 -5.47
N GLU A 206 -6.47 -54.94 -4.36
CA GLU A 206 -6.55 -55.79 -3.17
C GLU A 206 -7.90 -56.55 -3.13
#